data_AF-A0A0P7YWP4-F1
#
_entry.id   AF-A0A0P7YWP4-F1
#
_cell.length_a   1.000
_cell.length_b   1.000
_cell.length_c   1.000
_cell.angle_alpha   90.00
_cell.angle_beta   90.00
_cell.angle_gamma   90.00
#
_symmetry.space_group_name_H-M   'P 1'
#
loop_
_entity.id
_entity.type
_entity.pdbx_description
1 polymer ?
#
loop_
_entity_poly.entity_id
_entity_poly.type
_entity_poly.pdbx_seq_one_letter_code
_entity_poly.pdbx_strand_id
1 'polypeptide(L)'
;MFEEQGYPMAIYDPFYAPDPAVLTRHYDFITATEVVEHLATPGAVLAQLAAQLVPGGYLGLMTKRVTSAEAFAGWHYIADPTHVSFFSEATFRWWAAEHHFTVEFPGADVVILQKPLSPATGS
;
A
#
# COMPACT_ATOMS: atom_id res chain seq x y z
N MET A 1 -15.52 10.25 0.03
CA MET A 1 -14.36 11.01 -0.48
C MET A 1 -14.12 10.85 -1.99
N PHE A 2 -13.74 9.69 -2.55
CA PHE A 2 -13.49 9.56 -4.01
C PHE A 2 -14.78 9.41 -4.85
N GLU A 3 -15.74 8.60 -4.39
CA GLU A 3 -17.06 8.49 -5.05
C GLU A 3 -17.80 9.84 -5.08
N GLU A 4 -17.69 10.62 -3.99
CA GLU A 4 -18.25 11.97 -3.89
C GLU A 4 -17.64 12.95 -4.91
N GLN A 5 -16.43 12.66 -5.40
CA GLN A 5 -15.77 13.42 -6.47
C GLN A 5 -16.00 12.81 -7.86
N GLY A 6 -16.87 11.79 -7.98
CA GLY A 6 -17.26 11.18 -9.25
C GLY A 6 -16.38 10.03 -9.73
N TYR A 7 -15.44 9.54 -8.91
CA TYR A 7 -14.62 8.38 -9.27
C TYR A 7 -15.35 7.08 -8.92
N PRO A 8 -15.51 6.14 -9.86
CA PRO A 8 -16.04 4.82 -9.55
C PRO A 8 -15.10 4.08 -8.61
N MET A 9 -15.60 3.61 -7.47
CA MET A 9 -14.81 2.88 -6.48
C MET A 9 -15.30 1.45 -6.34
N ALA A 10 -14.39 0.58 -5.92
CA ALA A 10 -14.71 -0.73 -5.38
C ALA A 10 -14.10 -0.83 -3.99
N ILE A 11 -14.87 -1.32 -3.02
CA ILE A 11 -14.45 -1.46 -1.63
C ILE A 11 -14.23 -2.94 -1.36
N TYR A 12 -13.11 -3.25 -0.71
CA TYR A 12 -12.81 -4.59 -0.23
C TYR A 12 -12.42 -4.54 1.24
N ASP A 13 -13.14 -5.29 2.05
CA ASP A 13 -12.84 -5.55 3.46
C ASP A 13 -13.27 -6.98 3.80
N PRO A 14 -12.39 -7.84 4.35
CA PRO A 14 -12.71 -9.24 4.63
C PRO A 14 -13.91 -9.47 5.55
N PHE A 15 -14.33 -8.46 6.33
CA PHE A 15 -15.43 -8.54 7.29
C PHE A 15 -16.66 -7.75 6.83
N TYR A 16 -16.47 -6.56 6.26
CA TYR A 16 -17.56 -5.63 5.94
C TYR A 16 -17.88 -5.53 4.45
N ALA A 17 -16.96 -5.89 3.56
CA ALA A 17 -17.14 -5.89 2.10
C ALA A 17 -16.34 -7.04 1.44
N PRO A 18 -16.68 -8.31 1.73
CA PRO A 18 -15.81 -9.45 1.47
C PRO A 18 -15.93 -10.00 0.05
N ASP A 19 -16.11 -9.14 -0.96
CA ASP A 19 -16.19 -9.59 -2.36
C ASP A 19 -14.78 -9.72 -2.96
N PRO A 20 -14.22 -10.94 -3.08
CA PRO A 20 -12.88 -11.11 -3.61
C PRO A 20 -12.80 -10.80 -5.12
N ALA A 21 -13.92 -10.69 -5.84
CA ALA A 21 -13.91 -10.34 -7.26
C ALA A 21 -13.39 -8.91 -7.50
N VAL A 22 -13.38 -8.06 -6.47
CA VAL A 22 -12.72 -6.75 -6.50
C VAL A 22 -11.20 -6.92 -6.67
N LEU A 23 -10.62 -7.99 -6.13
CA LEU A 23 -9.18 -8.26 -6.21
C LEU A 23 -8.74 -8.94 -7.52
N THR A 24 -9.63 -9.09 -8.50
CA THR A 24 -9.29 -9.66 -9.82
C THR A 24 -9.37 -8.63 -10.94
N ARG A 25 -9.62 -7.36 -10.62
CA ARG A 25 -9.75 -6.25 -11.57
C ARG A 25 -8.45 -5.45 -11.64
N HIS A 26 -8.40 -4.53 -12.61
CA HIS A 26 -7.32 -3.56 -12.72
C HIS A 26 -7.79 -2.16 -12.34
N TYR A 27 -6.90 -1.37 -11.75
CA TYR A 27 -7.20 -0.05 -11.21
C TYR A 27 -6.15 0.99 -11.60
N ASP A 28 -6.59 2.22 -11.83
CA ASP A 28 -5.74 3.40 -11.98
C ASP A 28 -5.11 3.81 -10.64
N PHE A 29 -5.84 3.61 -9.54
CA PHE A 29 -5.32 3.80 -8.20
C PHE A 29 -5.97 2.84 -7.20
N ILE A 30 -5.20 2.47 -6.18
CA ILE A 30 -5.65 1.69 -5.02
C ILE A 30 -5.22 2.45 -3.78
N THR A 31 -6.11 2.56 -2.79
CA THR A 31 -5.79 3.14 -1.48
C THR A 31 -6.02 2.13 -0.37
N ALA A 32 -5.07 2.02 0.57
CA ALA A 32 -5.23 1.23 1.79
C ALA A 32 -4.79 2.06 3.02
N THR A 33 -5.72 2.36 3.91
CA THR A 33 -5.52 3.24 5.06
C THR A 33 -5.67 2.44 6.37
N GLU A 34 -4.64 2.43 7.22
CA GLU A 34 -4.63 1.69 8.51
C GLU A 34 -4.87 0.18 8.34
N VAL A 35 -4.43 -0.40 7.23
CA VAL A 35 -4.63 -1.84 6.93
C VAL A 35 -3.31 -2.60 6.91
N VAL A 36 -2.23 -2.00 6.42
CA VAL A 36 -1.01 -2.73 6.09
C VAL A 36 -0.24 -3.22 7.31
N GLU A 37 -0.36 -2.53 8.45
CA GLU A 37 0.21 -2.94 9.75
C GLU A 37 -0.45 -4.19 10.35
N HIS A 38 -1.68 -4.50 9.96
CA HIS A 38 -2.43 -5.67 10.44
C HIS A 38 -2.24 -6.92 9.57
N LEU A 39 -1.51 -6.80 8.45
CA LEU A 39 -1.31 -7.91 7.53
C LEU A 39 -0.25 -8.88 8.06
N ALA A 40 -0.60 -10.16 8.16
CA ALA A 40 0.34 -11.24 8.53
C ALA A 40 1.43 -11.48 7.47
N THR A 41 1.13 -11.18 6.19
CA THR A 41 2.07 -11.32 5.07
C THR A 41 2.03 -10.07 4.18
N PRO A 42 2.51 -8.92 4.67
CA PRO A 42 2.33 -7.63 4.00
C PRO A 42 2.94 -7.60 2.60
N GLY A 43 4.11 -8.22 2.41
CA GLY A 43 4.78 -8.25 1.11
C GLY A 43 3.96 -8.96 0.03
N ALA A 44 3.28 -10.05 0.38
CA ALA A 44 2.42 -10.78 -0.57
C ALA A 44 1.20 -9.97 -0.98
N VAL A 45 0.58 -9.26 -0.02
CA VAL A 45 -0.57 -8.39 -0.29
C VAL A 45 -0.14 -7.19 -1.13
N LEU A 46 0.98 -6.53 -0.81
CA LEU A 46 1.51 -5.43 -1.61
C LEU A 46 1.80 -5.87 -3.05
N ALA A 47 2.39 -7.06 -3.23
CA ALA A 47 2.63 -7.63 -4.56
C ALA A 47 1.32 -7.92 -5.31
N GLN A 48 0.29 -8.43 -4.64
CA GLN A 48 -1.03 -8.66 -5.22
C GLN A 48 -1.69 -7.34 -5.67
N LEU A 49 -1.69 -6.32 -4.81
CA LEU A 49 -2.25 -5.00 -5.15
C LEU A 49 -1.48 -4.34 -6.30
N ALA A 50 -0.15 -4.47 -6.31
CA ALA A 50 0.69 -3.96 -7.40
C ALA A 50 0.42 -4.66 -8.75
N ALA A 51 0.05 -5.94 -8.72
CA ALA A 51 -0.36 -6.67 -9.93
C ALA A 51 -1.68 -6.15 -10.51
N GLN A 52 -2.59 -5.66 -9.66
CA GLN A 52 -3.86 -5.06 -10.06
C GLN A 52 -3.72 -3.63 -10.61
N LEU A 53 -2.60 -2.95 -10.38
CA LEU A 53 -2.40 -1.62 -10.95
C LEU A 53 -2.12 -1.69 -12.44
N VAL A 54 -2.77 -0.82 -13.21
CA VAL A 54 -2.36 -0.54 -14.59
C VAL A 54 -0.99 0.14 -14.61
N PRO A 55 -0.23 0.08 -15.73
CA PRO A 55 0.99 0.86 -15.85
C PRO A 55 0.73 2.36 -15.64
N GLY A 56 1.58 3.02 -14.85
CA GLY A 56 1.37 4.41 -14.42
C GLY A 56 0.40 4.58 -13.23
N GLY A 57 -0.26 3.51 -12.78
CA GLY A 57 -1.20 3.54 -11.66
C GLY A 57 -0.52 3.70 -10.30
N TYR A 58 -1.32 4.08 -9.29
CA TYR A 58 -0.85 4.47 -7.97
C TYR A 58 -1.34 3.54 -6.86
N LEU A 59 -0.45 3.16 -5.93
CA LEU A 59 -0.80 2.56 -4.65
C LEU A 59 -0.54 3.58 -3.54
N GLY A 60 -1.62 4.09 -2.95
CA GLY A 60 -1.57 5.00 -1.80
C GLY A 60 -1.76 4.24 -0.50
N LEU A 61 -0.80 4.31 0.40
CA LEU A 61 -0.86 3.69 1.71
C LEU A 61 -0.86 4.75 2.80
N MET A 62 -1.66 4.53 3.84
CA MET A 62 -1.58 5.29 5.08
C MET A 62 -1.29 4.32 6.22
N THR A 63 -0.13 4.47 6.85
CA THR A 63 0.35 3.60 7.93
C THR A 63 1.45 4.30 8.72
N LYS A 64 1.52 4.04 10.02
CA LYS A 64 2.57 4.61 10.85
C LYS A 64 3.93 4.05 10.47
N ARG A 65 4.90 4.94 10.28
CA ARG A 65 6.28 4.55 9.95
C ARG A 65 7.20 4.65 11.16
N VAL A 66 7.99 3.60 11.37
CA VAL A 66 9.04 3.57 12.39
C VAL A 66 10.23 4.40 11.90
N THR A 67 10.68 5.35 12.74
CA THR A 67 11.74 6.30 12.41
C THR A 67 13.13 5.86 12.88
N SER A 68 13.24 5.02 13.93
CA SER A 68 14.51 4.39 14.34
C SER A 68 14.31 3.11 15.15
N ALA A 69 15.36 2.29 15.24
CA ALA A 69 15.37 1.09 16.07
C ALA A 69 15.26 1.41 17.57
N GLU A 70 15.82 2.54 18.04
CA GLU A 70 15.61 2.99 19.43
C GLU A 70 14.17 3.45 19.68
N ALA A 71 13.52 4.11 18.72
CA ALA A 71 12.11 4.50 18.81
C ALA A 71 11.19 3.27 18.82
N PHE A 72 11.59 2.20 18.10
CA PHE A 72 10.91 0.91 18.13
C PHE A 72 10.99 0.27 19.52
N ALA A 73 12.15 0.25 20.16
CA ALA A 73 12.35 -0.39 21.46
C ALA A 73 11.49 0.22 22.60
N GLY A 74 11.10 1.49 22.49
CA GLY A 74 10.26 2.20 23.46
C GLY A 74 8.78 2.36 23.06
N TRP A 75 8.37 1.82 21.90
CA TRP A 75 7.01 2.03 21.40
C TRP A 75 6.00 1.15 22.14
N HIS A 76 5.15 1.79 22.96
CA HIS A 76 3.94 1.18 23.53
C HIS A 76 2.99 0.59 22.46
N TYR A 77 3.24 0.85 21.17
CA TYR A 77 2.55 0.29 20.01
C TYR A 77 2.79 -1.21 19.79
N ILE A 78 3.90 -1.77 20.29
CA ILE A 78 4.21 -3.21 20.22
C ILE A 78 3.32 -4.02 21.19
N ALA A 79 2.67 -3.35 22.15
CA ALA A 79 1.79 -4.00 23.11
C ALA A 79 0.39 -4.30 22.55
N ASP A 80 0.05 -3.80 21.34
CA ASP A 80 -1.18 -4.16 20.65
C ASP A 80 -0.92 -5.38 19.74
N PRO A 81 -1.47 -6.56 20.08
CA PRO A 81 -1.22 -7.80 19.35
C PRO A 81 -1.79 -7.81 17.91
N THR A 82 -2.52 -6.78 17.51
CA THR A 82 -3.05 -6.64 16.14
C THR A 82 -2.02 -6.05 15.17
N HIS A 83 -0.95 -5.39 15.64
CA HIS A 83 0.09 -4.81 14.78
C HIS A 83 1.24 -5.81 14.58
N VAL A 84 1.18 -6.56 13.49
CA VAL A 84 2.11 -7.67 13.21
C VAL A 84 3.20 -7.33 12.20
N SER A 85 3.10 -6.17 11.54
CA SER A 85 4.05 -5.71 10.53
C SER A 85 4.40 -4.23 10.73
N PHE A 86 5.69 -3.90 10.69
CA PHE A 86 6.21 -2.54 10.85
C PHE A 86 6.97 -2.08 9.61
N PHE A 87 6.71 -0.86 9.18
CA PHE A 87 7.35 -0.28 8.00
C PHE A 87 8.16 0.95 8.37
N SER A 88 9.23 1.16 7.63
CA SER A 88 10.02 2.40 7.63
C SER A 88 10.10 2.94 6.20
N GLU A 89 10.57 4.17 6.02
CA GLU A 89 10.90 4.65 4.67
C GLU A 89 11.89 3.72 3.96
N ALA A 90 12.87 3.17 4.68
CA ALA A 90 13.84 2.23 4.11
C ALA A 90 13.16 0.97 3.58
N THR A 91 12.16 0.44 4.31
CA THR A 91 11.36 -0.71 3.89
C THR A 91 10.63 -0.43 2.58
N PHE A 92 9.96 0.72 2.47
CA PHE A 92 9.22 1.09 1.26
C PHE A 92 10.14 1.42 0.08
N ARG A 93 11.29 2.07 0.33
CA ARG A 93 12.30 2.31 -0.71
C ARG A 93 12.88 1.01 -1.26
N TRP A 94 13.21 0.06 -0.38
CA TRP A 94 13.68 -1.26 -0.78
C TRP A 94 12.62 -2.01 -1.59
N TRP A 95 11.38 -2.05 -1.11
CA TRP A 95 10.29 -2.73 -1.80
C TRP A 95 10.01 -2.09 -3.17
N ALA A 96 9.98 -0.76 -3.25
CA ALA A 96 9.78 -0.05 -4.51
C ALA A 96 10.88 -0.38 -5.52
N ALA A 97 12.14 -0.41 -5.09
CA ALA A 97 13.27 -0.76 -5.95
C ALA A 97 13.16 -2.20 -6.49
N GLU A 98 12.84 -3.17 -5.64
CA GLU A 98 12.69 -4.58 -6.01
C GLU A 98 11.54 -4.81 -7.00
N HIS A 99 10.46 -4.04 -6.87
CA HIS A 99 9.26 -4.15 -7.71
C HIS A 99 9.21 -3.15 -8.88
N HIS A 100 10.26 -2.35 -9.08
CA HIS A 100 10.39 -1.30 -10.09
C HIS A 100 9.41 -0.12 -9.96
N PHE A 101 8.92 0.16 -8.77
CA PHE A 101 8.09 1.33 -8.46
C PHE A 101 8.95 2.55 -8.10
N THR A 102 8.38 3.74 -8.24
CA THR A 102 8.86 4.93 -7.52
C THR A 102 8.09 5.11 -6.23
N VAL A 103 8.69 5.77 -5.23
CA VAL A 103 8.06 6.00 -3.92
C VAL A 103 8.24 7.43 -3.44
N GLU A 104 7.16 8.00 -2.91
CA GLU A 104 7.13 9.33 -2.29
C GLU A 104 6.45 9.27 -0.91
N PHE A 105 6.84 10.22 -0.05
CA PHE A 105 6.37 10.32 1.33
C PHE A 105 5.82 11.74 1.60
N PRO A 106 4.65 12.11 1.05
CA PRO A 106 4.13 13.49 1.12
C PRO A 106 3.65 13.91 2.52
N GLY A 107 3.48 12.95 3.44
CA GLY A 107 3.12 13.20 4.84
C GLY A 107 3.68 12.12 5.75
N ALA A 108 3.65 12.33 7.07
CA ALA A 108 4.30 11.47 8.07
C ALA A 108 3.86 10.00 8.00
N ASP A 109 2.59 9.74 7.66
CA ASP A 109 2.02 8.39 7.58
C ASP A 109 1.61 8.02 6.15
N VAL A 110 1.85 8.89 5.16
CA VAL A 110 1.42 8.69 3.76
C VAL A 110 2.57 8.18 2.91
N VAL A 111 2.35 7.08 2.20
CA VAL A 111 3.28 6.51 1.21
C VAL A 111 2.56 6.43 -0.13
N ILE A 112 3.17 6.98 -1.18
CA ILE A 112 2.66 6.88 -2.55
C ILE A 112 3.65 6.08 -3.36
N LEU A 113 3.22 4.94 -3.88
CA LEU A 113 3.98 4.07 -4.78
C LEU A 113 3.39 4.20 -6.19
N GLN A 114 4.22 4.50 -7.19
CA GLN A 114 3.77 4.59 -8.57
C GLN A 114 4.37 3.46 -9.42
N LYS A 115 3.49 2.73 -10.11
CA LYS A 115 3.89 1.69 -11.07
C LYS A 115 4.48 2.37 -12.31
N PRO A 116 5.62 1.91 -12.84
CA PRO A 116 6.20 2.53 -14.01
C PRO A 116 5.24 2.39 -15.20
N LEU A 117 5.28 3.37 -16.10
CA LEU A 117 4.68 3.21 -17.42
C LEU A 117 5.37 2.01 -18.09
N SER A 118 4.59 1.10 -18.68
CA SER A 118 5.17 0.10 -19.55
C SER A 118 5.88 0.84 -20.68
N PRO A 119 7.10 0.42 -21.08
CA PRO A 119 7.70 1.00 -22.26
C PRO A 119 6.71 0.81 -23.40
N ALA A 120 6.37 1.91 -24.08
CA ALA A 120 5.57 1.83 -25.30
C ALA A 120 6.25 0.78 -26.18
N THR A 121 5.55 -0.32 -26.44
CA THR A 121 6.02 -1.30 -27.41
C THR A 121 5.97 -0.56 -28.74
N GLY A 122 7.11 -0.01 -29.15
CA GLY A 122 7.24 0.64 -30.45
C GLY A 122 6.93 -0.39 -31.51
N SER A 123 5.86 -0.16 -32.27
CA SER A 123 5.61 -0.83 -33.55
C SER A 123 6.70 -0.53 -34.56
#